data_AF-A0A0M0K580-F1
#
_entry.id   AF-A0A0M0K580-F1
#
_cell.length_a   1.000
_cell.length_b   1.000
_cell.length_c   1.000
_cell.angle_alpha   90.00
_cell.angle_beta   90.00
_cell.angle_gamma   90.00
#
_symmetry.space_group_name_H-M   'P 1'
#
loop_
_entity.id
_entity.type
_entity.pdbx_description
1 polymer ?
#
loop_
_entity_poly.entity_id
_entity_poly.type
_entity_poly.pdbx_seq_one_letter_code
_entity_poly.pdbx_strand_id
1 'polypeptide(L)'
;MYTQSNAVVKAAVYGHCSFAEASAILSERLDAAGDMPSIEKIRGAMDSLKSASESAVNTATGTHMFVWARVSNVISKRLDLTFKLEAAGKSKATSHSATLVRPETESEFYEMVHLFVMVVISLGLSSAIIVMKFIDDVVFGTVRMKEHFGSAHELLLLYLREIDFDPARVLHMANVFRRGGQDTLMSEARRNAAASFRTCGANLLQLDGAKYPGSDRVTKNLKPDLKPNGKHDDSSKKPCADFNAGRPCRTLKADGSCAFAHKCNQFVSDKGPLGYCFGPHARCTGCTYADDKKLKSPAK
;
A
#
# COMPACT_ATOMS: atom_id res chain seq x y z
N MET A 1 18.78 -23.35 -11.04
CA MET A 1 19.61 -22.41 -10.24
C MET A 1 20.46 -21.58 -11.20
N TYR A 2 20.43 -20.25 -11.10
CA TYR A 2 21.19 -19.37 -11.99
C TYR A 2 22.68 -19.47 -11.69
N THR A 3 23.51 -19.89 -12.64
CA THR A 3 24.94 -20.17 -12.39
C THR A 3 25.82 -18.92 -12.38
N GLN A 4 25.42 -17.83 -13.05
CA GLN A 4 26.19 -16.58 -13.16
C GLN A 4 25.54 -15.43 -12.40
N SER A 5 26.34 -14.52 -11.81
CA SER A 5 25.85 -13.35 -11.07
C SER A 5 24.98 -12.42 -11.94
N ASN A 6 25.33 -12.23 -13.21
CA ASN A 6 24.50 -11.47 -14.16
C ASN A 6 23.15 -12.14 -14.50
N ALA A 7 23.08 -13.47 -14.41
CA ALA A 7 21.82 -14.19 -14.62
C ALA A 7 20.84 -13.97 -13.45
N VAL A 8 21.35 -13.76 -12.23
CA VAL A 8 20.55 -13.40 -11.05
C VAL A 8 19.94 -12.00 -11.21
N VAL A 9 20.72 -11.04 -11.73
CA VAL A 9 20.23 -9.68 -12.03
C VAL A 9 19.13 -9.71 -13.09
N LYS A 10 19.35 -10.44 -14.20
CA LYS A 10 18.33 -10.61 -15.24
C LYS A 10 17.07 -11.28 -14.70
N ALA A 11 17.21 -12.29 -13.85
CA ALA A 11 16.07 -12.97 -13.24
C ALA A 11 15.22 -12.01 -12.38
N ALA A 12 15.86 -11.08 -11.65
CA ALA A 12 15.14 -10.06 -10.89
C ALA A 12 14.44 -9.04 -11.80
N VAL A 13 15.12 -8.59 -12.85
CA VAL A 13 14.58 -7.62 -13.83
C VAL A 13 13.37 -8.17 -14.56
N TYR A 14 13.39 -9.45 -14.95
CA TYR A 14 12.30 -10.11 -15.65
C TYR A 14 11.24 -10.71 -14.71
N GLY A 15 11.34 -10.46 -13.39
CA GLY A 15 10.32 -10.87 -12.41
C GLY A 15 10.31 -12.36 -12.05
N HIS A 16 11.37 -13.10 -12.38
CA HIS A 16 11.52 -14.51 -11.99
C HIS A 16 11.97 -14.70 -10.53
N CYS A 17 12.47 -13.64 -9.90
CA CYS A 17 12.73 -13.58 -8.46
C CYS A 17 12.59 -12.13 -7.96
N SER A 18 12.40 -11.93 -6.66
CA SER A 18 12.33 -10.57 -6.10
C SER A 18 13.71 -9.91 -6.04
N PHE A 19 13.78 -8.57 -6.10
CA PHE A 19 15.04 -7.83 -5.91
C PHE A 19 15.71 -8.14 -4.56
N ALA A 20 14.92 -8.39 -3.51
CA ALA A 20 15.43 -8.79 -2.19
C ALA A 20 16.07 -10.19 -2.23
N GLU A 21 15.44 -11.14 -2.93
CA GLU A 21 15.96 -12.50 -3.10
C GLU A 21 17.22 -12.51 -3.98
N ALA A 22 17.24 -11.74 -5.06
CA ALA A 22 18.43 -11.55 -5.89
C ALA A 22 19.60 -10.91 -5.12
N SER A 23 19.31 -9.93 -4.26
CA SER A 23 20.32 -9.30 -3.40
C SER A 23 20.89 -10.28 -2.38
N ALA A 24 20.04 -11.13 -1.78
CA ALA A 24 20.49 -12.15 -0.83
C ALA A 24 21.40 -13.19 -1.51
N ILE A 25 21.04 -13.67 -2.71
CA ILE A 25 21.83 -14.62 -3.49
C ILE A 25 23.19 -14.03 -3.91
N LEU A 26 23.24 -12.75 -4.29
CA LEU A 26 24.50 -12.09 -4.65
C LEU A 26 25.38 -11.85 -3.41
N SER A 27 24.79 -11.58 -2.24
CA SER A 27 25.52 -11.39 -0.99
C SER A 27 26.14 -12.71 -0.51
N GLU A 28 25.40 -13.81 -0.55
CA GLU A 28 25.90 -15.15 -0.21
C GLU A 28 27.08 -15.57 -1.13
N ARG A 29 27.04 -15.16 -2.40
CA ARG A 29 28.15 -15.40 -3.35
C ARG A 29 29.35 -14.51 -3.09
N LEU A 30 29.14 -13.30 -2.62
CA LEU A 30 30.22 -12.39 -2.25
C LEU A 30 31.00 -12.96 -1.05
N ASP A 31 30.28 -13.51 -0.07
CA ASP A 31 30.88 -14.13 1.13
C ASP A 31 31.62 -15.44 0.81
N ALA A 32 31.19 -16.16 -0.23
CA ALA A 32 31.81 -17.40 -0.68
C ALA A 32 32.97 -17.21 -1.69
N ALA A 33 33.21 -15.99 -2.17
CA ALA A 33 34.23 -15.72 -3.18
C ALA A 33 35.62 -15.55 -2.54
N GLY A 34 36.58 -16.38 -2.97
CA GLY A 34 37.97 -16.32 -2.49
C GLY A 34 38.92 -15.49 -3.36
N ASP A 35 38.51 -15.13 -4.57
CA ASP A 35 39.33 -14.48 -5.58
C ASP A 35 38.85 -13.05 -5.92
N MET A 36 39.79 -12.09 -5.91
CA MET A 36 39.55 -10.67 -6.19
C MET A 36 38.76 -10.39 -7.49
N PRO A 37 39.06 -11.02 -8.64
CA PRO A 37 38.31 -10.75 -9.87
C PRO A 37 36.85 -11.25 -9.84
N SER A 38 36.53 -12.28 -9.04
CA SER A 38 35.13 -12.71 -8.85
C SER A 38 34.38 -11.77 -7.90
N ILE A 39 35.06 -11.25 -6.86
CA ILE A 39 34.52 -10.23 -5.95
C ILE A 39 34.11 -8.98 -6.74
N GLU A 40 34.95 -8.48 -7.66
CA GLU A 40 34.61 -7.32 -8.50
C GLU A 40 33.42 -7.58 -9.42
N LYS A 41 33.33 -8.76 -10.04
CA LYS A 41 32.19 -9.14 -10.88
C LYS A 41 30.88 -9.22 -10.09
N ILE A 42 30.93 -9.71 -8.86
CA ILE A 42 29.75 -9.78 -7.97
C ILE A 42 29.34 -8.38 -7.51
N ARG A 43 30.29 -7.52 -7.14
CA ARG A 43 30.02 -6.11 -6.81
C ARG A 43 29.39 -5.36 -7.98
N GLY A 44 29.94 -5.50 -9.19
CA GLY A 44 29.35 -4.91 -10.40
C GLY A 44 27.93 -5.42 -10.70
N ALA A 45 27.65 -6.69 -10.41
CA ALA A 45 26.29 -7.25 -10.52
C ALA A 45 25.35 -6.70 -9.43
N MET A 46 25.82 -6.47 -8.20
CA MET A 46 25.05 -5.82 -7.13
C MET A 46 24.73 -4.36 -7.46
N ASP A 47 25.68 -3.61 -8.01
CA ASP A 47 25.47 -2.23 -8.46
C ASP A 47 24.45 -2.18 -9.61
N SER A 48 24.57 -3.12 -10.56
CA SER A 48 23.60 -3.28 -11.65
C SER A 48 22.20 -3.66 -11.14
N LEU A 49 22.12 -4.53 -10.13
CA LEU A 49 20.86 -4.88 -9.46
C LEU A 49 20.26 -3.66 -8.75
N LYS A 50 21.09 -2.83 -8.11
CA LYS A 50 20.65 -1.60 -7.46
C LYS A 50 20.10 -0.60 -8.47
N SER A 51 20.82 -0.32 -9.56
CA SER A 51 20.33 0.56 -10.62
C SER A 51 19.06 0.03 -11.30
N ALA A 52 18.98 -1.30 -11.48
CA ALA A 52 17.79 -1.95 -12.00
C ALA A 52 16.61 -1.87 -11.01
N SER A 53 16.88 -2.01 -9.71
CA SER A 53 15.87 -1.85 -8.67
C SER A 53 15.37 -0.41 -8.61
N GLU A 54 16.24 0.60 -8.70
CA GLU A 54 15.86 2.01 -8.76
C GLU A 54 14.98 2.31 -9.98
N SER A 55 15.27 1.65 -11.11
CA SER A 55 14.44 1.74 -12.33
C SER A 55 13.13 0.95 -12.22
N ALA A 56 13.12 -0.15 -11.45
CA ALA A 56 11.97 -1.03 -11.25
C ALA A 56 11.09 -0.64 -10.03
N VAL A 57 11.57 0.25 -9.16
CA VAL A 57 10.78 0.89 -8.10
C VAL A 57 9.80 1.82 -8.81
N ASN A 58 8.61 1.31 -9.15
CA ASN A 58 7.36 2.02 -9.43
C ASN A 58 7.49 3.47 -9.96
N THR A 59 8.42 3.73 -10.89
CA THR A 59 8.69 5.08 -11.35
C THR A 59 7.70 5.34 -12.46
N ALA A 60 6.50 5.77 -12.07
CA ALA A 60 5.52 6.27 -13.02
C ALA A 60 6.07 7.58 -13.59
N THR A 61 6.53 7.54 -14.84
CA THR A 61 6.96 8.74 -15.57
C THR A 61 5.71 9.32 -16.22
N GLY A 62 5.24 10.46 -15.76
CA GLY A 62 3.96 11.01 -16.20
C GLY A 62 3.66 12.37 -15.59
N THR A 63 3.13 13.28 -16.39
CA THR A 63 2.89 14.67 -15.95
C THR A 63 1.79 14.71 -14.89
N HIS A 64 0.71 13.98 -15.10
CA HIS A 64 -0.41 13.97 -14.17
C HIS A 64 -0.07 13.18 -12.89
N MET A 65 0.62 12.05 -13.04
CA MET A 65 1.15 11.28 -11.90
C MET A 65 2.13 12.10 -11.07
N PHE A 66 2.99 12.90 -11.69
CA PHE A 66 3.90 13.79 -10.98
C PHE A 66 3.15 14.87 -10.21
N VAL A 67 2.17 15.54 -10.83
CA VAL A 67 1.33 16.55 -10.17
C VAL A 67 0.60 15.94 -8.97
N TRP A 68 -0.01 14.77 -9.15
CA TRP A 68 -0.69 14.05 -8.06
C TRP A 68 0.26 13.71 -6.90
N ALA A 69 1.45 13.20 -7.20
CA ALA A 69 2.48 12.93 -6.18
C ALA A 69 2.90 14.20 -5.43
N ARG A 70 3.06 15.34 -6.11
CA ARG A 70 3.38 16.62 -5.45
C ARG A 70 2.26 17.09 -4.54
N VAL A 71 1.01 17.03 -5.00
CA VAL A 71 -0.17 17.39 -4.19
C VAL A 71 -0.27 16.51 -2.95
N SER A 72 -0.02 15.20 -3.07
CA SER A 72 -0.05 14.29 -1.92
C SER A 72 0.90 14.70 -0.80
N ASN A 73 2.09 15.20 -1.16
CA ASN A 73 3.08 15.65 -0.19
C ASN A 73 2.68 16.94 0.53
N VAL A 74 1.88 17.81 -0.10
CA VAL A 74 1.42 19.06 0.52
C VAL A 74 0.60 18.74 1.75
N ILE A 75 -0.33 17.79 1.64
CA ILE A 75 -1.21 17.41 2.74
C ILE A 75 -0.43 16.67 3.82
N SER A 76 0.43 15.71 3.46
CA SER A 76 1.21 14.96 4.45
C SER A 76 2.20 15.82 5.23
N LYS A 77 2.69 16.91 4.64
CA LYS A 77 3.66 17.83 5.26
C LYS A 77 3.01 19.10 5.81
N ARG A 78 1.67 19.21 5.82
CA ARG A 78 0.97 20.44 6.25
C ARG A 78 1.24 20.85 7.69
N LEU A 79 1.62 19.89 8.55
CA LEU A 79 1.99 20.12 9.94
C LEU A 79 3.49 20.41 10.11
N ASP A 80 4.31 20.13 9.10
CA ASP A 80 5.73 20.48 9.06
C ASP A 80 5.87 21.91 8.55
N LEU A 81 5.71 22.90 9.44
CA LEU A 81 5.81 24.35 9.17
C LEU A 81 7.22 24.84 8.75
N THR A 82 8.12 23.95 8.34
CA THR A 82 9.51 24.28 8.01
C THR A 82 9.64 24.70 6.55
N PHE A 83 9.28 25.94 6.22
CA PHE A 83 9.53 26.51 4.90
C PHE A 83 11.01 26.91 4.76
N LYS A 84 11.86 26.00 4.27
CA LYS A 84 13.18 26.39 3.74
C LYS A 84 12.99 26.95 2.33
N LEU A 85 12.93 28.28 2.22
CA LEU A 85 13.15 28.97 0.96
C LEU A 85 14.65 28.89 0.63
N GLU A 86 15.06 27.90 -0.16
CA GLU A 86 16.38 27.95 -0.78
C GLU A 86 16.31 28.80 -2.05
N ALA A 87 16.85 30.02 -1.96
CA ALA A 87 17.10 30.87 -3.11
C ALA A 87 18.35 30.37 -3.86
N ALA A 88 18.14 30.04 -5.13
CA ALA A 88 19.13 29.93 -6.22
C ALA A 88 20.53 29.39 -5.88
N GLY A 89 20.78 28.13 -6.26
CA GLY A 89 22.13 27.54 -6.24
C GLY A 89 22.32 26.40 -7.22
N LYS A 90 22.78 26.72 -8.44
CA LYS A 90 23.37 25.85 -9.47
C LYS A 90 22.57 24.59 -9.85
N SER A 91 21.89 24.70 -10.99
CA SER A 91 21.22 23.62 -11.71
C SER A 91 22.20 22.47 -12.07
N LYS A 92 22.38 21.50 -11.16
CA LYS A 92 22.53 20.12 -11.60
C LYS A 92 21.16 19.69 -12.11
N ALA A 93 21.10 19.02 -13.26
CA ALA A 93 19.90 18.36 -13.74
C ALA A 93 19.47 17.35 -12.67
N THR A 94 18.63 17.83 -11.76
CA THR A 94 18.13 17.08 -10.62
C THR A 94 16.93 16.36 -11.18
N SER A 95 17.00 15.04 -11.29
CA SER A 95 15.84 14.24 -11.65
C SER A 95 14.68 14.66 -10.74
N HIS A 96 13.63 15.25 -11.31
CA HIS A 96 12.48 15.70 -10.55
C HIS A 96 11.64 14.48 -10.16
N SER A 97 12.04 13.80 -9.09
CA SER A 97 11.29 12.69 -8.50
C SER A 97 10.35 13.19 -7.41
N ALA A 98 9.16 12.58 -7.33
CA ALA A 98 8.18 12.85 -6.29
C ALA A 98 7.64 11.53 -5.75
N THR A 99 7.69 11.34 -4.43
CA THR A 99 7.14 10.16 -3.77
C THR A 99 5.65 10.35 -3.58
N LEU A 100 4.84 9.45 -4.12
CA LEU A 100 3.41 9.45 -3.90
C LEU A 100 3.08 9.03 -2.46
N VAL A 101 2.36 9.88 -1.74
CA VAL A 101 1.77 9.54 -0.43
C VAL A 101 0.29 9.24 -0.63
N ARG A 102 -0.22 8.20 0.03
CA ARG A 102 -1.65 7.86 0.00
C ARG A 102 -2.39 8.60 1.12
N PRO A 103 -3.62 9.09 0.88
CA PRO A 103 -4.42 9.72 1.93
C PRO A 103 -4.75 8.71 3.03
N GLU A 104 -4.76 9.14 4.30
CA GLU A 104 -5.19 8.26 5.41
C GLU A 104 -6.70 8.34 5.62
N THR A 105 -7.27 9.51 5.34
CA THR A 105 -8.70 9.79 5.54
C THR A 105 -9.39 10.21 4.25
N GLU A 106 -10.71 10.03 4.21
CA GLU A 106 -11.54 10.48 3.10
C GLU A 106 -11.49 12.00 2.90
N SER A 107 -11.43 12.77 4.00
CA SER A 107 -11.29 14.22 3.95
C SER A 107 -9.98 14.68 3.29
N GLU A 108 -8.87 14.00 3.61
CA GLU A 108 -7.58 14.28 2.97
C GLU A 108 -7.64 13.95 1.48
N PHE A 109 -8.29 12.84 1.12
CA PHE A 109 -8.46 12.47 -0.29
C PHE A 109 -9.21 13.55 -1.09
N TYR A 110 -10.34 14.06 -0.59
CA TYR A 110 -11.07 15.12 -1.29
C TYR A 110 -10.29 16.43 -1.38
N GLU A 111 -9.51 16.77 -0.35
CA GLU A 111 -8.58 17.90 -0.37
C GLU A 111 -7.47 17.70 -1.44
N MET A 112 -6.93 16.48 -1.59
CA MET A 112 -5.97 16.16 -2.67
C MET A 112 -6.61 16.33 -4.05
N VAL A 113 -7.84 15.85 -4.24
CA VAL A 113 -8.58 16.01 -5.50
C VAL A 113 -8.75 17.48 -5.85
N HIS A 114 -9.15 18.31 -4.87
CA HIS A 114 -9.30 19.74 -5.06
C HIS A 114 -7.99 20.41 -5.49
N LEU A 115 -6.90 20.17 -4.76
CA LEU A 115 -5.58 20.73 -5.07
C LEU A 115 -5.07 20.26 -6.43
N PHE A 116 -5.29 19.00 -6.80
CA PHE A 116 -4.94 18.47 -8.11
C PHE A 116 -5.66 19.23 -9.23
N VAL A 117 -6.98 19.43 -9.11
CA VAL A 117 -7.78 20.20 -10.08
C VAL A 117 -7.23 21.61 -10.25
N MET A 118 -6.95 22.30 -9.13
CA MET A 118 -6.38 23.65 -9.17
C MET A 118 -5.03 23.70 -9.88
N VAL A 119 -4.13 22.75 -9.59
CA VAL A 119 -2.79 22.72 -10.21
C VAL A 119 -2.90 22.39 -11.70
N VAL A 120 -3.72 21.43 -12.09
CA VAL A 120 -3.93 21.06 -13.50
C VAL A 120 -4.46 22.24 -14.32
N ILE A 121 -5.42 22.99 -13.77
CA ILE A 121 -5.99 24.18 -14.44
C ILE A 121 -4.97 25.32 -14.49
N SER A 122 -4.31 25.64 -13.37
CA SER A 122 -3.34 26.75 -13.30
C SER A 122 -2.11 26.55 -14.16
N LEU A 123 -1.67 25.29 -14.34
CA LEU A 123 -0.59 24.94 -15.27
C LEU A 123 -1.04 24.82 -16.73
N GLY A 124 -2.33 24.94 -17.02
CA GLY A 124 -2.88 24.81 -18.37
C GLY A 124 -2.80 23.40 -18.95
N LEU A 125 -2.69 22.37 -18.10
CA LEU A 125 -2.59 20.97 -18.53
C LEU A 125 -3.93 20.43 -19.06
N SER A 126 -5.05 20.93 -18.54
CA SER A 126 -6.40 20.60 -18.99
C SER A 126 -7.36 21.73 -18.71
N SER A 127 -8.44 21.82 -19.49
CA SER A 127 -9.50 22.81 -19.24
C SER A 127 -10.31 22.44 -17.99
N ALA A 128 -10.85 23.45 -17.30
CA ALA A 128 -11.67 23.26 -16.11
C ALA A 128 -12.83 22.27 -16.35
N ILE A 129 -13.51 22.37 -17.49
CA ILE A 129 -14.65 21.50 -17.83
C ILE A 129 -14.21 20.05 -17.95
N ILE A 130 -13.09 19.80 -18.63
CA ILE A 130 -12.57 18.45 -18.86
C ILE A 130 -12.14 17.81 -17.54
N VAL A 131 -11.33 18.50 -16.73
CA VAL A 131 -10.83 17.93 -15.47
C VAL A 131 -11.96 17.72 -14.48
N MET A 132 -12.93 18.64 -14.38
CA MET A 132 -14.08 18.49 -13.49
C MET A 132 -14.97 17.31 -13.91
N LYS A 133 -15.23 17.13 -15.21
CA LYS A 133 -15.99 15.97 -15.70
C LYS A 133 -15.27 14.66 -15.43
N PHE A 134 -13.95 14.63 -15.64
CA PHE A 134 -13.11 13.47 -15.36
C PHE A 134 -13.16 13.09 -13.86
N ILE A 135 -13.00 14.07 -12.97
CA ILE A 135 -13.11 13.84 -11.52
C ILE A 135 -14.54 13.40 -11.14
N ASP A 136 -15.57 14.01 -11.73
CA ASP A 136 -16.94 13.59 -11.46
C ASP A 136 -17.20 12.13 -11.84
N ASP A 137 -16.70 11.68 -12.99
CA ASP A 137 -16.93 10.31 -13.42
C ASP A 137 -16.07 9.28 -12.67
N VAL A 138 -14.78 9.58 -12.49
CA VAL A 138 -13.81 8.63 -11.90
C VAL A 138 -13.92 8.60 -10.38
N VAL A 139 -13.93 9.76 -9.73
CA VAL A 139 -13.92 9.87 -8.27
C VAL A 139 -15.34 9.89 -7.73
N PHE A 140 -16.15 10.88 -8.12
CA PHE A 140 -17.50 10.98 -7.55
C PHE A 140 -18.42 9.89 -8.09
N GLY A 141 -18.20 9.39 -9.30
CA GLY A 141 -18.91 8.26 -9.88
C GLY A 141 -18.69 6.99 -9.07
N THR A 142 -17.46 6.70 -8.66
CA THR A 142 -17.18 5.54 -7.79
C THR A 142 -17.79 5.70 -6.40
N VAL A 143 -17.72 6.90 -5.81
CA VAL A 143 -18.37 7.18 -4.52
C VAL A 143 -19.89 7.02 -4.61
N ARG A 144 -20.52 7.46 -5.71
CA ARG A 144 -21.96 7.25 -5.96
C ARG A 144 -22.33 5.77 -6.07
N MET A 145 -21.40 4.94 -6.52
CA MET A 145 -21.54 3.47 -6.51
C MET A 145 -21.32 2.84 -5.13
N LYS A 146 -21.17 3.65 -4.07
CA LYS A 146 -20.93 3.26 -2.68
C LYS A 146 -19.61 2.51 -2.46
N GLU A 147 -18.62 2.76 -3.33
CA GLU A 147 -17.26 2.27 -3.13
C GLU A 147 -16.55 3.06 -2.04
N HIS A 148 -15.59 2.41 -1.38
CA HIS A 148 -14.72 3.08 -0.41
C HIS A 148 -13.81 4.10 -1.12
N PHE A 149 -13.51 5.24 -0.47
CA PHE A 149 -12.66 6.30 -1.05
C PHE A 149 -11.28 5.79 -1.50
N GLY A 150 -10.73 4.78 -0.82
CA GLY A 150 -9.47 4.13 -1.22
C GLY A 150 -9.56 3.46 -2.60
N SER A 151 -10.71 2.88 -2.96
CA SER A 151 -10.94 2.35 -4.31
C SER A 151 -11.01 3.49 -5.33
N ALA A 152 -11.68 4.59 -5.01
CA ALA A 152 -11.74 5.78 -5.87
C ALA A 152 -10.35 6.40 -6.11
N HIS A 153 -9.54 6.47 -5.05
CA HIS A 153 -8.15 6.92 -5.12
C HIS A 153 -7.29 6.04 -6.04
N GLU A 154 -7.33 4.72 -5.87
CA GLU A 154 -6.54 3.82 -6.71
C GLU A 154 -7.04 3.80 -8.16
N LEU A 155 -8.35 3.94 -8.40
CA LEU A 155 -8.88 4.07 -9.74
C LEU A 155 -8.37 5.34 -10.43
N LEU A 156 -8.34 6.46 -9.71
CA LEU A 156 -7.77 7.71 -10.21
C LEU A 156 -6.31 7.51 -10.62
N LEU A 157 -5.49 6.87 -9.78
CA LEU A 157 -4.09 6.58 -10.12
C LEU A 157 -3.94 5.71 -11.37
N LEU A 158 -4.80 4.70 -11.53
CA LEU A 158 -4.79 3.84 -12.72
C LEU A 158 -5.11 4.66 -13.97
N TYR A 159 -6.12 5.52 -13.94
CA TYR A 159 -6.44 6.37 -15.09
C TYR A 159 -5.37 7.41 -15.38
N LEU A 160 -4.78 8.04 -14.37
CA LEU A 160 -3.66 8.96 -14.59
C LEU A 160 -2.46 8.24 -15.21
N ARG A 161 -2.18 7.02 -14.76
CA ARG A 161 -1.15 6.16 -15.36
C ARG A 161 -1.49 5.84 -16.82
N GLU A 162 -2.71 5.41 -17.12
CA GLU A 162 -3.07 5.09 -18.50
C GLU A 162 -2.96 6.30 -19.44
N ILE A 163 -3.35 7.49 -18.97
CA ILE A 163 -3.21 8.74 -19.74
C ILE A 163 -1.73 9.08 -19.97
N ASP A 164 -0.91 9.03 -18.93
CA ASP A 164 0.50 9.41 -19.02
C ASP A 164 1.34 8.42 -19.85
N PHE A 165 0.98 7.13 -19.83
CA PHE A 165 1.70 6.06 -20.53
C PHE A 165 1.13 5.71 -21.90
N ASP A 166 0.07 6.38 -22.38
CA ASP A 166 -0.45 6.12 -23.72
C ASP A 166 0.53 6.61 -24.80
N PRO A 167 1.23 5.69 -25.51
CA PRO A 167 2.21 6.09 -26.52
C PRO A 167 1.55 6.80 -27.70
N ALA A 168 0.27 6.55 -27.96
CA ALA A 168 -0.47 7.15 -29.06
C ALA A 168 -1.01 8.55 -28.71
N ARG A 169 -0.99 8.94 -27.42
CA ARG A 169 -1.59 10.18 -26.89
C ARG A 169 -3.05 10.38 -27.32
N VAL A 170 -3.75 9.27 -27.55
CA VAL A 170 -5.16 9.27 -27.90
C VAL A 170 -5.99 9.34 -26.62
N LEU A 171 -5.53 8.75 -25.52
CA LEU A 171 -6.18 8.77 -24.23
C LEU A 171 -5.84 10.07 -23.47
N HIS A 172 -6.89 10.78 -23.06
CA HIS A 172 -6.80 11.96 -22.22
C HIS A 172 -8.05 12.05 -21.31
N MET A 173 -8.03 12.95 -20.32
CA MET A 173 -9.11 13.08 -19.33
C MET A 173 -10.51 13.17 -19.95
N ALA A 174 -10.67 13.82 -21.11
CA ALA A 174 -11.98 13.96 -21.76
C ALA A 174 -12.51 12.70 -22.46
N ASN A 175 -11.69 11.66 -22.68
CA ASN A 175 -12.12 10.46 -23.40
C ASN A 175 -11.73 9.15 -22.70
N VAL A 176 -11.41 9.22 -21.41
CA VAL A 176 -10.86 8.10 -20.63
C VAL A 176 -11.73 6.83 -20.66
N PHE A 177 -13.05 6.98 -20.85
CA PHE A 177 -13.98 5.86 -20.92
C PHE A 177 -14.19 5.28 -22.32
N ARG A 178 -13.73 5.95 -23.39
CA ARG A 178 -13.98 5.50 -24.77
C ARG A 178 -13.30 4.18 -25.12
N ARG A 179 -12.23 3.82 -24.38
CA ARG A 179 -11.47 2.58 -24.60
C ARG A 179 -12.18 1.32 -24.07
N GLY A 180 -13.21 1.48 -23.23
CA GLY A 180 -13.81 0.36 -22.50
C GLY A 180 -12.89 -0.19 -21.40
N GLY A 181 -13.32 -1.23 -20.69
CA GLY A 181 -12.52 -1.86 -19.61
C GLY A 181 -12.67 -1.23 -18.23
N GLN A 182 -13.70 -0.39 -18.02
CA GLN A 182 -14.01 0.24 -16.73
C GLN A 182 -14.10 -0.79 -15.59
N ASP A 183 -14.81 -1.91 -15.81
CA ASP A 183 -14.98 -2.95 -14.79
C ASP A 183 -13.64 -3.62 -14.41
N THR A 184 -12.75 -3.78 -15.39
CA THR A 184 -11.40 -4.32 -15.17
C THR A 184 -10.57 -3.36 -14.32
N LEU A 185 -10.58 -2.07 -14.66
CA LEU A 185 -9.87 -1.04 -13.89
C LEU A 185 -10.45 -0.86 -12.49
N MET A 186 -11.78 -0.96 -12.35
CA MET A 186 -12.46 -0.99 -11.05
C MET A 186 -12.03 -2.18 -10.20
N SER A 187 -11.97 -3.37 -10.81
CA SER A 187 -11.51 -4.59 -10.12
C SER A 187 -10.05 -4.45 -9.68
N GLU A 188 -9.18 -3.90 -10.53
CA GLU A 188 -7.79 -3.62 -10.16
C GLU A 188 -7.67 -2.56 -9.06
N ALA A 189 -8.45 -1.49 -9.13
CA ALA A 189 -8.49 -0.45 -8.12
C ALA A 189 -8.87 -1.01 -6.75
N ARG A 190 -9.90 -1.88 -6.68
CA ARG A 190 -10.29 -2.58 -5.44
C ARG A 190 -9.16 -3.44 -4.89
N ARG A 191 -8.42 -4.16 -5.74
CA ARG A 191 -7.24 -4.97 -5.31
C ARG A 191 -6.13 -4.08 -4.76
N ASN A 192 -5.81 -2.99 -5.45
CA ASN A 192 -4.78 -2.04 -5.03
C ASN A 192 -5.18 -1.36 -3.72
N ALA A 193 -6.47 -1.05 -3.58
CA ALA A 193 -7.02 -0.44 -2.38
C ALA A 193 -6.94 -1.42 -1.20
N ALA A 194 -7.33 -2.68 -1.40
CA ALA A 194 -7.17 -3.73 -0.40
C ALA A 194 -5.70 -3.95 0.00
N ALA A 195 -4.75 -3.79 -0.92
CA ALA A 195 -3.33 -3.91 -0.62
C ALA A 195 -2.78 -2.70 0.16
N SER A 196 -3.26 -1.49 -0.15
CA SER A 196 -2.64 -0.22 0.27
C SER A 196 -3.36 0.48 1.43
N PHE A 197 -4.69 0.35 1.54
CA PHE A 197 -5.54 0.93 2.59
C PHE A 197 -5.97 -0.13 3.61
N ARG A 198 -5.10 -1.10 3.89
CA ARG A 198 -5.39 -2.19 4.83
C ARG A 198 -5.82 -1.62 6.17
N THR A 199 -7.06 -1.91 6.60
CA THR A 199 -7.61 -1.45 7.88
C THR A 199 -6.93 -2.06 9.11
N CYS A 200 -6.04 -3.02 8.96
CA CYS A 200 -5.11 -3.51 9.99
C CYS A 200 -4.29 -4.66 9.39
N GLY A 201 -3.14 -4.40 8.76
CA GLY A 201 -2.09 -5.40 8.44
C GLY A 201 -2.52 -6.86 8.20
N ALA A 202 -3.60 -7.09 7.46
CA ALA A 202 -4.13 -8.42 7.19
C ALA A 202 -3.63 -8.84 5.82
N ASN A 203 -3.00 -10.01 5.76
CA ASN A 203 -2.88 -10.73 4.50
C ASN A 203 -4.27 -11.15 4.06
N LEU A 204 -4.55 -10.93 2.78
CA LEU A 204 -5.67 -11.45 1.99
C LEU A 204 -6.55 -12.45 2.76
N LEU A 205 -7.64 -11.95 3.35
CA LEU A 205 -8.87 -12.73 3.30
C LEU A 205 -9.32 -12.67 1.85
N GLN A 206 -8.79 -13.64 1.09
CA GLN A 206 -9.51 -14.42 0.11
C GLN A 206 -10.86 -13.80 -0.25
N LEU A 207 -10.89 -13.10 -1.40
CA LEU A 207 -12.13 -12.99 -2.15
C LEU A 207 -12.70 -14.41 -2.22
N ASP A 208 -13.92 -14.57 -1.72
CA ASP A 208 -14.70 -15.78 -1.90
C ASP A 208 -14.64 -16.20 -3.37
N GLY A 209 -14.14 -17.41 -3.65
CA GLY A 209 -14.40 -18.10 -4.91
C GLY A 209 -13.21 -18.42 -5.84
N ALA A 210 -11.97 -17.99 -5.59
CA ALA A 210 -10.84 -18.38 -6.45
C ALA A 210 -9.91 -19.39 -5.76
N LYS A 211 -10.14 -20.70 -5.98
CA LYS A 211 -9.12 -21.73 -5.71
C LYS A 211 -8.05 -21.65 -6.80
N TYR A 212 -6.85 -21.20 -6.46
CA TYR A 212 -5.66 -21.46 -7.27
C TYR A 212 -4.71 -22.40 -6.52
N PRO A 213 -4.19 -23.44 -7.18
CA PRO A 213 -3.29 -24.41 -6.57
C PRO A 213 -1.86 -23.87 -6.57
N GLY A 214 -1.18 -23.99 -5.42
CA GLY A 214 0.26 -23.80 -5.33
C GLY A 214 0.71 -22.49 -4.69
N SER A 215 0.63 -22.40 -3.36
CA SER A 215 1.56 -21.57 -2.60
C SER A 215 1.89 -22.22 -1.25
N ASP A 216 2.46 -23.41 -1.31
CA ASP A 216 3.27 -23.90 -0.19
C ASP A 216 4.58 -23.12 -0.22
N ARG A 217 4.77 -22.19 0.73
CA ARG A 217 6.02 -22.07 1.50
C ARG A 217 6.00 -20.93 2.53
N VAL A 218 6.36 -21.34 3.74
CA VAL A 218 6.91 -20.60 4.88
C VAL A 218 5.93 -19.96 5.87
N THR A 219 5.37 -20.81 6.73
CA THR A 219 5.13 -20.47 8.14
C THR A 219 5.86 -21.48 9.03
N LYS A 220 7.14 -21.22 9.33
CA LYS A 220 7.82 -21.88 10.45
C LYS A 220 7.14 -21.41 11.75
N ASN A 221 6.69 -22.36 12.56
CA ASN A 221 5.92 -22.24 13.82
C ASN A 221 4.39 -22.27 13.71
N LEU A 222 3.81 -23.25 13.00
CA LEU A 222 2.47 -23.74 13.34
C LEU A 222 2.55 -25.22 13.73
N LYS A 223 1.95 -25.57 14.87
CA LYS A 223 1.47 -26.95 15.07
C LYS A 223 0.47 -27.22 13.93
N PRO A 224 0.68 -28.23 13.06
CA PRO A 224 0.05 -28.24 11.74
C PRO A 224 -1.46 -28.46 11.69
N ASP A 225 -2.13 -28.92 12.76
CA ASP A 225 -3.45 -29.54 12.60
C ASP A 225 -4.61 -28.91 13.39
N LEU A 226 -4.41 -27.79 14.10
CA LEU A 226 -5.52 -27.15 14.80
C LEU A 226 -6.20 -26.08 13.95
N LYS A 227 -7.34 -26.43 13.37
CA LYS A 227 -8.27 -25.48 12.76
C LYS A 227 -9.01 -24.70 13.87
N PRO A 228 -9.16 -23.36 13.75
CA PRO A 228 -9.97 -22.58 14.68
C PRO A 228 -11.41 -23.07 14.66
N ASN A 229 -11.95 -23.42 15.82
CA ASN A 229 -13.33 -23.92 15.97
C ASN A 229 -14.37 -22.79 16.15
N GLY A 230 -13.94 -21.53 16.07
CA GLY A 230 -14.78 -20.34 16.28
C GLY A 230 -15.10 -19.99 17.74
N LYS A 231 -14.76 -20.86 18.69
CA LYS A 231 -14.95 -20.63 20.13
C LYS A 231 -13.77 -19.84 20.72
N HIS A 232 -14.01 -19.13 21.80
CA HIS A 232 -13.04 -18.28 22.47
C HIS A 232 -13.17 -18.37 23.98
N ASP A 233 -12.13 -17.94 24.69
CA ASP A 233 -12.10 -17.92 26.14
C ASP A 233 -12.56 -16.56 26.69
N ASP A 234 -13.83 -16.46 27.07
CA ASP A 234 -14.42 -15.25 27.66
C ASP A 234 -13.83 -14.86 29.02
N SER A 235 -13.14 -15.80 29.69
CA SER A 235 -12.49 -15.56 30.99
C SER A 235 -11.12 -14.88 30.84
N SER A 236 -10.60 -14.78 29.61
CA SER A 236 -9.29 -14.20 29.36
C SER A 236 -9.27 -12.70 29.63
N LYS A 237 -8.35 -12.27 30.51
CA LYS A 237 -8.09 -10.85 30.82
C LYS A 237 -7.44 -10.08 29.66
N LYS A 238 -7.14 -10.73 28.54
CA LYS A 238 -6.55 -10.09 27.36
C LYS A 238 -7.43 -10.34 26.13
N PRO A 239 -7.79 -9.27 25.39
CA PRO A 239 -8.50 -9.43 24.14
C PRO A 239 -7.59 -10.03 23.06
N CYS A 240 -8.18 -10.82 22.16
CA CYS A 240 -7.46 -11.46 21.07
C CYS A 240 -7.02 -10.43 20.03
N ALA A 241 -5.71 -10.30 19.83
CA ALA A 241 -5.16 -9.36 18.84
C ALA A 241 -5.53 -9.76 17.40
N ASP A 242 -5.60 -11.07 17.10
CA ASP A 242 -5.95 -11.56 15.77
C ASP A 242 -7.44 -11.34 15.45
N PHE A 243 -8.33 -11.62 16.40
CA PHE A 243 -9.76 -11.28 16.28
C PHE A 243 -9.98 -9.79 16.01
N ASN A 244 -9.31 -8.92 16.79
CA ASN A 244 -9.41 -7.47 16.61
C ASN A 244 -8.78 -6.94 15.32
N ALA A 245 -7.92 -7.72 14.69
CA ALA A 245 -7.34 -7.44 13.39
C ALA A 245 -8.11 -8.11 12.23
N GLY A 246 -9.21 -8.82 12.51
CA GLY A 246 -9.98 -9.56 11.50
C GLY A 246 -9.25 -10.76 10.93
N ARG A 247 -8.28 -11.34 11.65
CA ARG A 247 -7.48 -12.49 11.23
C ARG A 247 -7.91 -13.78 11.95
N PRO A 248 -7.68 -14.96 11.33
CA PRO A 248 -7.85 -16.22 12.05
C PRO A 248 -6.92 -16.28 13.27
N CYS A 249 -7.46 -16.75 14.39
CA CYS A 249 -6.74 -16.79 15.67
C CYS A 249 -5.55 -17.73 15.59
N ARG A 250 -4.34 -17.26 15.94
CA ARG A 250 -3.13 -18.08 15.92
C ARG A 250 -2.88 -18.84 17.21
N THR A 251 -3.30 -18.26 18.34
CA THR A 251 -3.12 -18.87 19.67
C THR A 251 -4.36 -19.66 20.03
N LEU A 252 -4.38 -20.93 19.61
CA LEU A 252 -5.45 -21.87 19.89
C LEU A 252 -5.10 -22.80 21.05
N LYS A 253 -6.08 -23.10 21.89
CA LYS A 253 -6.06 -24.21 22.87
C LYS A 253 -6.15 -25.55 22.13
N ALA A 254 -5.89 -26.65 22.83
CA ALA A 254 -5.87 -28.00 22.26
C ALA A 254 -7.21 -28.45 21.64
N ASP A 255 -8.32 -27.80 22.00
CA ASP A 255 -9.66 -28.02 21.46
C ASP A 255 -9.96 -27.20 20.19
N GLY A 256 -9.02 -26.36 19.74
CA GLY A 256 -9.20 -25.44 18.62
C GLY A 256 -9.84 -24.10 18.98
N SER A 257 -10.12 -23.83 20.26
CA SER A 257 -10.67 -22.54 20.71
C SER A 257 -9.58 -21.49 20.87
N CYS A 258 -9.90 -20.21 20.65
CA CYS A 258 -8.96 -19.12 20.90
C CYS A 258 -8.66 -19.00 22.41
N ALA A 259 -7.39 -18.88 22.77
CA ALA A 259 -6.95 -18.69 24.15
C ALA A 259 -7.28 -17.29 24.73
N PHE A 260 -7.73 -16.36 23.87
CA PHE A 260 -7.99 -14.98 24.24
C PHE A 260 -9.46 -14.61 24.03
N ALA A 261 -9.92 -13.57 24.72
CA ALA A 261 -11.31 -13.11 24.63
C ALA A 261 -11.55 -12.38 23.30
N HIS A 262 -12.66 -12.68 22.62
CA HIS A 262 -13.05 -11.97 21.39
C HIS A 262 -13.75 -10.65 21.71
N LYS A 263 -13.01 -9.74 22.36
CA LYS A 263 -13.50 -8.43 22.80
C LYS A 263 -12.61 -7.32 22.27
N CYS A 264 -13.13 -6.10 22.17
CA CYS A 264 -12.41 -4.98 21.58
C CYS A 264 -11.10 -4.66 22.34
N ASN A 265 -9.98 -4.58 21.61
CA ASN A 265 -8.66 -4.23 22.15
C ASN A 265 -8.27 -2.75 21.96
N GLN A 266 -9.23 -1.86 21.73
CA GLN A 266 -8.98 -0.42 21.69
C GLN A 266 -8.55 0.08 23.08
N PHE A 267 -7.41 0.77 23.18
CA PHE A 267 -6.99 1.38 24.43
C PHE A 267 -7.89 2.56 24.79
N VAL A 268 -8.22 2.66 26.08
CA VAL A 268 -9.09 3.72 26.63
C VAL A 268 -8.43 4.37 27.84
N SER A 269 -8.67 5.67 28.04
CA SER A 269 -8.05 6.46 29.11
C SER A 269 -8.70 6.28 30.49
N ASP A 270 -9.95 5.82 30.54
CA ASP A 270 -10.78 5.79 31.75
C ASP A 270 -10.77 4.46 32.50
N LYS A 271 -10.09 3.42 31.99
CA LYS A 271 -10.02 2.09 32.59
C LYS A 271 -8.65 1.75 33.20
N GLY A 272 -7.85 2.77 33.51
CA GLY A 272 -6.53 2.63 34.13
C GLY A 272 -5.41 2.18 33.17
N PRO A 273 -4.21 1.92 33.69
CA PRO A 273 -3.07 1.51 32.88
C PRO A 273 -3.37 0.22 32.11
N LEU A 274 -3.06 0.21 30.80
CA LEU A 274 -3.37 -0.90 29.89
C LEU A 274 -4.87 -1.23 29.74
N GLY A 275 -5.77 -0.29 30.07
CA GLY A 275 -7.21 -0.45 29.93
C GLY A 275 -7.66 -0.61 28.47
N TYR A 276 -8.50 -1.63 28.21
CA TYR A 276 -9.12 -1.85 26.90
C TYR A 276 -10.63 -1.57 26.93
N CYS A 277 -11.19 -1.22 25.78
CA CYS A 277 -12.64 -1.06 25.58
C CYS A 277 -13.42 -2.29 26.07
N PHE A 278 -12.98 -3.51 25.70
CA PHE A 278 -13.63 -4.78 26.04
C PHE A 278 -15.09 -4.94 25.53
N GLY A 279 -15.53 -4.11 24.58
CA GLY A 279 -16.84 -4.27 23.95
C GLY A 279 -16.98 -5.56 23.13
N PRO A 280 -18.22 -6.01 22.83
CA PRO A 280 -18.50 -7.25 22.09
C PRO A 280 -18.26 -7.14 20.57
N HIS A 281 -17.39 -6.22 20.15
CA HIS A 281 -17.05 -5.97 18.75
C HIS A 281 -15.54 -6.09 18.54
N ALA A 282 -15.12 -6.37 17.30
CA ALA A 282 -13.72 -6.30 16.94
C ALA A 282 -13.33 -4.83 16.71
N ARG A 283 -12.09 -4.46 17.06
CA ARG A 283 -11.61 -3.08 16.79
C ARG A 283 -11.66 -2.72 15.30
N CYS A 284 -11.40 -3.70 14.42
CA CYS A 284 -11.44 -3.50 12.97
C CYS A 284 -12.84 -3.21 12.40
N THR A 285 -13.91 -3.53 13.11
CA THR A 285 -15.29 -3.19 12.69
C THR A 285 -15.74 -1.82 13.17
N GLY A 286 -14.80 -1.03 13.72
CA GLY A 286 -15.08 0.26 14.35
C GLY A 286 -15.34 0.10 15.84
N CYS A 287 -14.57 0.80 16.66
CA CYS A 287 -14.79 0.82 18.10
C CYS A 287 -15.89 1.81 18.46
N THR A 288 -16.94 1.36 19.15
CA THR A 288 -18.07 2.20 19.57
C THR A 288 -17.82 3.03 20.83
N TYR A 289 -16.61 2.98 21.39
CA TYR A 289 -16.23 3.80 22.54
C TYR A 289 -16.18 5.28 22.17
N ALA A 290 -16.34 6.17 23.15
CA ALA A 290 -16.29 7.61 22.93
C ALA A 290 -14.90 8.04 22.40
N ASP A 291 -14.87 8.82 21.32
CA ASP A 291 -13.64 9.14 20.58
C ASP A 291 -12.63 9.94 21.41
N ASP A 292 -13.10 10.80 22.31
CA ASP A 292 -12.32 11.60 23.26
C ASP A 292 -11.54 10.73 24.27
N LYS A 293 -11.97 9.48 24.46
CA LYS A 293 -11.36 8.54 25.42
C LYS A 293 -10.48 7.48 24.76
N LYS A 294 -10.44 7.42 23.43
CA LYS A 294 -9.62 6.45 22.70
C LYS A 294 -8.17 6.87 22.71
N LEU A 295 -7.29 5.96 23.13
CA LEU A 295 -5.85 6.18 23.10
C LEU A 295 -5.21 5.37 21.96
N LYS A 296 -4.19 5.96 21.31
CA LYS A 296 -3.38 5.26 20.29
C LYS A 296 -2.41 4.25 20.92
N SER A 297 -2.05 4.45 22.17
CA SER A 297 -1.13 3.63 22.96
C SER A 297 -1.69 3.44 24.38
N PRO A 298 -1.25 2.43 25.15
CA PRO A 298 -1.72 2.29 26.52
C PRO A 298 -1.41 3.54 27.35
N ALA A 299 -2.36 3.90 28.21
CA ALA A 299 -2.12 4.88 29.27
C ALA A 299 -0.95 4.38 30.13
N LYS A 300 0.04 5.26 30.35
CA LYS A 300 1.17 5.01 31.24
C LYS A 300 0.71 4.98 32.69
#